data_AF-A0A6G1ABV4-F1
#
_entry.id   AF-A0A6G1ABV4-F1
#
_cell.length_a   1.000
_cell.length_b   1.000
_cell.length_c   1.000
_cell.angle_alpha   90.00
_cell.angle_beta   90.00
_cell.angle_gamma   90.00
#
_symmetry.space_group_name_H-M   'P 1'
#
loop_
_entity.id
_entity.type
_entity.pdbx_description
1 polymer ?
#
loop_
_entity_poly.entity_id
_entity_poly.type
_entity_poly.pdbx_seq_one_letter_code
_entity_poly.pdbx_strand_id
1 'polypeptide(L)'
;PVDAVITQTPRHHIIQTGTKMVLECSQDMNHFAMYWYRQDPGQGLRLIHYSSGTGSTAKGDVTEGYRVSRDKKEHFPLTLDSSSTTQTSLYLCASRESTAPHSH
;
A
#
# COMPACT_ATOMS: atom_id res chain seq x y z
N PRO A 1 -10.37 -23.45 -3.00
CA PRO A 1 -9.28 -22.63 -2.40
C PRO A 1 -9.21 -21.32 -3.17
N VAL A 2 -9.60 -20.20 -2.55
CA VAL A 2 -9.66 -18.91 -3.26
C VAL A 2 -8.25 -18.34 -3.30
N ASP A 3 -7.62 -18.39 -4.48
CA ASP A 3 -6.32 -17.76 -4.71
C ASP A 3 -6.48 -16.27 -4.44
N ALA A 4 -5.87 -15.79 -3.35
CA ALA A 4 -5.89 -14.38 -3.01
C ALA A 4 -4.97 -13.64 -3.97
N VAL A 5 -5.58 -13.21 -5.06
CA VAL A 5 -5.15 -12.28 -6.09
C VAL A 5 -4.24 -11.12 -5.60
N ILE A 6 -4.45 -10.67 -4.36
CA ILE A 6 -3.54 -9.78 -3.62
C ILE A 6 -3.30 -10.41 -2.25
N THR A 7 -2.04 -10.49 -1.85
CA THR A 7 -1.63 -10.98 -0.52
C THR A 7 -1.01 -9.83 0.28
N GLN A 8 -1.45 -9.67 1.53
CA GLN A 8 -0.94 -8.68 2.48
C GLN A 8 -0.44 -9.34 3.76
N THR A 9 0.74 -8.91 4.23
CA THR A 9 1.37 -9.45 5.44
C THR A 9 2.03 -8.32 6.24
N PRO A 10 1.92 -8.30 7.58
CA PRO A 10 1.03 -9.11 8.42
C PRO A 10 -0.46 -8.72 8.29
N ARG A 11 -1.37 -9.65 8.59
CA ARG A 11 -2.83 -9.39 8.61
C ARG A 11 -3.27 -8.58 9.84
N HIS A 12 -2.67 -8.87 10.99
CA HIS A 12 -2.88 -8.17 12.25
C HIS A 12 -1.52 -7.97 12.90
N HIS A 13 -1.28 -6.77 13.42
CA HIS A 13 0.00 -6.46 14.04
C HIS A 13 -0.17 -5.40 15.11
N ILE A 14 0.39 -5.67 16.29
CA ILE A 14 0.41 -4.76 17.44
C ILE A 14 1.88 -4.56 17.78
N ILE A 15 2.34 -3.31 17.73
CA ILE A 15 3.74 -2.94 17.96
C ILE A 15 3.83 -1.76 18.92
N GLN A 16 4.98 -1.63 19.57
CA GLN A 16 5.30 -0.45 20.37
C GLN A 16 5.55 0.74 19.45
N THR A 17 5.20 1.94 19.92
CA THR A 17 5.53 3.20 19.27
C THR A 17 7.04 3.35 19.09
N GLY A 18 7.47 4.05 18.04
CA GLY A 18 8.88 4.24 17.72
C GLY A 18 9.51 3.09 16.95
N THR A 19 8.79 1.98 16.79
CA THR A 19 9.29 0.77 16.12
C THR A 19 9.09 0.88 14.61
N LYS A 20 10.09 0.46 13.84
CA LYS A 20 9.97 0.33 12.39
C LYS A 20 9.02 -0.83 12.05
N MET A 21 8.08 -0.58 11.14
CA MET A 21 7.13 -1.58 10.64
C MET A 21 7.11 -1.60 9.12
N VAL A 22 6.98 -2.78 8.54
CA VAL A 22 6.78 -2.96 7.11
C VAL A 22 5.51 -3.79 6.88
N LEU A 23 4.60 -3.24 6.09
CA LEU A 23 3.45 -3.94 5.54
C LEU A 23 3.80 -4.36 4.12
N GLU A 24 3.82 -5.66 3.89
CA GLU A 24 4.05 -6.25 2.59
C GLU A 24 2.74 -6.36 1.82
N CYS A 25 2.80 -6.04 0.53
CA CYS A 25 1.74 -6.34 -0.42
C CYS A 25 2.33 -6.98 -1.67
N SER A 26 1.75 -8.10 -2.09
CA SER A 26 2.11 -8.81 -3.31
C SER A 26 0.90 -9.12 -4.19
N GLN A 27 1.10 -9.17 -5.50
CA GLN A 27 0.09 -9.56 -6.50
C GLN A 27 0.68 -10.50 -7.54
N ASP A 28 -0.15 -11.37 -8.12
CA ASP A 28 0.20 -12.34 -9.17
C ASP A 28 -0.58 -12.17 -10.49
N MET A 29 -1.38 -11.10 -10.59
CA MET A 29 -2.19 -10.75 -11.76
C MET A 29 -1.46 -10.01 -12.88
N ASN A 30 -0.15 -9.75 -12.74
CA ASN A 30 0.57 -8.89 -13.68
C ASN A 30 -0.01 -7.45 -13.77
N HIS A 31 -0.68 -6.99 -12.70
CA HIS A 31 -1.20 -5.62 -12.60
C HIS A 31 -0.06 -4.60 -12.57
N PHE A 32 -0.27 -3.47 -13.24
CA PHE A 32 0.76 -2.45 -13.36
C PHE A 32 0.73 -1.49 -12.17
N ALA A 33 -0.46 -1.00 -11.82
CA ALA A 33 -0.64 -0.07 -10.73
C ALA A 33 -0.91 -0.80 -9.40
N MET A 34 -0.36 -0.27 -8.31
CA MET A 34 -0.62 -0.71 -6.94
C MET A 34 -0.82 0.47 -6.00
N TYR A 35 -1.60 0.25 -4.95
CA TYR A 35 -2.10 1.31 -4.08
C TYR A 35 -2.06 0.85 -2.63
N TRP A 36 -1.75 1.78 -1.74
CA TRP A 36 -1.94 1.64 -0.31
C TRP A 36 -2.98 2.63 0.18
N TYR A 37 -3.96 2.11 0.90
CA TYR A 37 -4.99 2.89 1.57
C TYR A 37 -4.92 2.65 3.06
N ARG A 38 -5.37 3.65 3.81
CA ARG A 38 -5.82 3.46 5.19
C ARG A 38 -7.30 3.76 5.33
N GLN A 39 -7.93 3.05 6.25
CA GLN A 39 -9.31 3.25 6.64
C GLN A 39 -9.40 3.39 8.15
N ASP A 40 -9.75 4.58 8.61
CA ASP A 40 -10.02 4.84 10.01
C ASP A 40 -11.52 4.60 10.30
N PRO A 41 -11.91 4.28 11.55
CA PRO A 41 -13.31 4.11 11.91
C PRO A 41 -14.17 5.32 11.51
N GLY A 42 -15.27 5.05 10.81
CA GLY A 42 -16.20 6.09 10.33
C GLY A 42 -15.70 6.93 9.15
N GLN A 43 -14.51 6.65 8.62
CA GLN A 43 -13.96 7.35 7.46
C GLN A 43 -13.93 6.44 6.23
N GLY A 44 -13.98 7.07 5.04
CA GLY A 44 -13.73 6.38 3.78
C GLY A 44 -12.27 5.97 3.61
N LEU A 45 -11.97 5.29 2.50
CA LEU A 45 -10.59 5.01 2.10
C LEU A 45 -9.85 6.33 1.84
N ARG A 46 -8.66 6.46 2.41
CA ARG A 46 -7.74 7.57 2.10
C ARG A 46 -6.46 7.02 1.53
N LEU A 47 -6.02 7.59 0.43
CA LEU A 47 -4.84 7.10 -0.28
C LEU A 47 -3.59 7.50 0.49
N ILE A 48 -2.73 6.53 0.77
CA ILE A 48 -1.40 6.76 1.36
C ILE A 48 -0.41 7.02 0.24
N HIS A 49 -0.29 6.05 -0.66
CA HIS A 49 0.65 6.09 -1.78
C HIS A 49 0.14 5.20 -2.92
N TYR A 50 0.56 5.48 -4.14
CA TYR A 50 0.35 4.59 -5.27
C TYR A 50 1.61 4.48 -6.13
N SER A 51 1.60 3.47 -6.99
CA SER A 51 2.62 3.22 -7.98
C SER A 51 1.93 2.95 -9.31
N SER A 52 2.46 3.53 -10.38
CA SER A 52 2.07 3.25 -11.76
C SER A 52 3.11 2.35 -12.44
N GLY A 53 3.59 1.30 -11.77
CA GLY A 53 4.59 0.37 -12.30
C GLY A 53 5.98 0.52 -11.68
N THR A 54 6.86 -0.43 -11.99
CA THR A 54 8.22 -0.54 -11.43
C THR A 54 8.98 0.77 -11.52
N GLY A 55 9.61 1.19 -10.42
CA GLY A 55 10.35 2.45 -10.31
C GLY A 55 9.48 3.70 -10.13
N SER A 56 8.15 3.60 -10.24
CA SER A 56 7.23 4.72 -10.02
C SER A 56 6.58 4.64 -8.64
N THR A 57 6.59 5.76 -7.92
CA THR A 57 5.80 5.96 -6.70
C THR A 57 5.28 7.40 -6.66
N ALA A 58 4.07 7.58 -6.13
CA ALA A 58 3.43 8.87 -6.00
C ALA A 58 2.66 8.95 -4.68
N LYS A 59 2.58 10.17 -4.14
CA LYS A 59 1.93 10.48 -2.88
C LYS A 59 0.40 10.49 -3.04
N GLY A 60 -0.31 10.04 -2.01
CA GLY A 60 -1.75 10.22 -1.87
C GLY A 60 -2.11 11.38 -0.94
N ASP A 61 -3.26 11.27 -0.28
CA ASP A 61 -3.82 12.27 0.62
C ASP A 61 -3.15 12.27 1.99
N VAL A 62 -2.66 11.11 2.46
CA VAL A 62 -2.10 10.92 3.81
C VAL A 62 -0.77 10.20 3.74
N THR A 63 0.31 10.95 3.50
CA THR A 63 1.64 10.37 3.22
C THR A 63 2.65 10.51 4.35
N GLU A 64 2.36 11.37 5.32
CA GLU A 64 3.32 11.68 6.39
C GLU A 64 3.63 10.46 7.25
N GLY A 65 4.93 10.21 7.45
CA GLY A 65 5.43 9.06 8.21
C GLY A 65 5.36 7.71 7.47
N TYR A 66 5.04 7.71 6.17
CA TYR A 66 5.01 6.51 5.34
C TYR A 66 6.05 6.58 4.21
N ARG A 67 6.60 5.42 3.84
CA ARG A 67 7.48 5.24 2.69
C ARG A 67 7.07 4.02 1.90
N VAL A 68 7.25 4.07 0.59
CA VAL A 68 7.01 2.94 -0.30
C VAL A 68 8.18 2.77 -1.27
N SER A 69 8.34 1.56 -1.80
CA SER A 69 9.19 1.31 -2.96
C SER A 69 8.44 0.43 -3.96
N ARG A 70 8.85 0.50 -5.23
CA ARG A 70 8.29 -0.33 -6.29
C ARG A 70 9.41 -0.96 -7.11
N ASP A 71 10.24 -1.74 -6.44
CA ASP A 71 11.42 -2.36 -7.06
C ASP A 71 11.04 -3.54 -7.94
N LYS A 72 9.88 -4.15 -7.68
CA LYS A 72 9.29 -5.26 -8.44
C LYS A 72 7.82 -4.98 -8.74
N LYS A 73 7.32 -5.47 -9.88
CA LYS A 73 5.92 -5.29 -10.30
C LYS A 73 4.95 -6.05 -9.40
N GLU A 74 5.43 -7.12 -8.79
CA GLU A 74 4.66 -8.00 -7.92
C GLU A 74 4.53 -7.40 -6.52
N HIS A 75 5.46 -6.55 -6.08
CA HIS A 75 5.57 -6.11 -4.68
C HIS A 75 5.41 -4.61 -4.50
N PHE A 76 4.68 -4.20 -3.46
CA PHE A 76 4.55 -2.80 -3.09
C PHE A 76 4.58 -2.68 -1.56
N PRO A 77 5.75 -2.71 -0.91
CA PRO A 77 5.84 -2.58 0.54
C PRO A 77 5.53 -1.15 1.01
N LEU A 78 4.87 -1.04 2.17
CA LEU A 78 4.64 0.20 2.90
C LEU A 78 5.42 0.15 4.23
N THR A 79 6.39 1.05 4.37
CA THR A 79 7.24 1.17 5.54
C THR A 79 6.81 2.36 6.39
N LEU A 80 6.69 2.12 7.69
CA LEU A 80 6.62 3.13 8.74
C LEU A 80 7.97 3.11 9.45
N ASP A 81 8.79 4.14 9.27
CA ASP A 81 10.14 4.18 9.86
C ASP A 81 10.09 4.26 11.40
N SER A 82 9.06 4.92 11.93
CA SER A 82 8.82 5.07 13.36
C SER A 82 7.31 5.08 13.62
N SER A 83 6.79 3.98 14.18
CA SER A 83 5.36 3.81 14.39
C SER A 83 4.79 4.83 15.40
N SER A 84 3.62 5.37 15.09
CA SER A 84 2.87 6.28 15.95
C SER A 84 1.43 5.79 16.15
N THR A 85 0.81 6.18 17.26
CA THR A 85 -0.62 5.93 17.52
C THR A 85 -1.53 6.59 16.47
N THR A 86 -1.09 7.68 15.84
CA THR A 86 -1.81 8.33 14.73
C THR A 86 -1.85 7.47 13.45
N GLN A 87 -0.99 6.45 13.38
CA GLN A 87 -0.90 5.48 12.30
C GLN A 87 -1.62 4.16 12.65
N THR A 88 -2.35 4.07 13.77
CA THR A 88 -3.22 2.92 14.02
C THR A 88 -4.46 3.00 13.13
N SER A 89 -4.57 2.08 12.18
CA SER A 89 -5.63 2.08 11.16
C SER A 89 -5.76 0.69 10.50
N LEU A 90 -6.83 0.48 9.73
CA LEU A 90 -6.89 -0.64 8.80
C LEU A 90 -6.13 -0.27 7.52
N TYR A 91 -5.17 -1.11 7.13
CA TYR A 91 -4.36 -0.90 5.94
C TYR A 91 -4.77 -1.85 4.81
N LEU A 92 -5.06 -1.29 3.64
CA LEU A 92 -5.58 -2.04 2.50
C LEU A 92 -4.71 -1.81 1.28
N CYS A 93 -4.30 -2.91 0.65
CA CYS A 93 -3.58 -2.88 -0.61
C CYS A 93 -4.52 -3.22 -1.76
N ALA A 94 -4.37 -2.51 -2.87
CA ALA A 94 -5.11 -2.78 -4.10
C ALA A 94 -4.17 -2.74 -5.31
N SER A 95 -4.60 -3.31 -6.43
CA SER A 95 -3.86 -3.26 -7.68
C SER A 95 -4.81 -3.13 -8.87
N ARG A 96 -4.30 -2.64 -10.00
CA ARG A 96 -5.07 -2.43 -11.22
C ARG A 96 -4.23 -2.69 -12.47
N GLU A 97 -4.85 -3.32 -13.47
CA GLU A 97 -4.33 -3.36 -14.83
C GLU A 97 -4.35 -1.94 -15.43
N SER A 98 -3.19 -1.42 -15.85
CA SER A 98 -3.12 -0.05 -16.35
C SER A 98 -3.96 0.09 -17.60
N THR A 99 -4.99 0.93 -17.56
CA THR A 99 -5.58 1.47 -18.78
C THR A 99 -4.60 2.52 -19.29
N ALA A 100 -4.02 2.32 -20.49
CA ALA A 100 -3.24 3.35 -21.15
C ALA A 100 -4.01 4.69 -21.12
N PRO A 101 -3.35 5.84 -20.90
CA PRO A 101 -4.01 7.11 -21.14
C PRO A 101 -4.38 7.12 -22.62
N HIS A 102 -5.67 7.17 -22.93
CA HIS A 102 -6.08 7.54 -24.28
C HIS A 102 -5.50 8.93 -24.52
N SER A 103 -4.48 9.01 -25.36
CA SER A 103 -4.03 10.25 -25.96
C SER A 103 -5.19 10.82 -26.76
N HIS A 104 -5.69 11.98 -26.34
CA HIS A 104 -6.52 12.84 -27.19
C HIS A 104 -5.67 13.46 -28.30
#